data_AF-A0A1C5X2D0-F1
#
_entry.id   AF-A0A1C5X2D0-F1
#
_cell.length_a   1.000
_cell.length_b   1.000
_cell.length_c   1.000
_cell.angle_alpha   90.00
_cell.angle_beta   90.00
_cell.angle_gamma   90.00
#
_symmetry.space_group_name_H-M   'P 1'
#
loop_
_entity.id
_entity.type
_entity.pdbx_description
1 polymer ?
#
loop_
_entity_poly.entity_id
_entity_poly.type
_entity_poly.pdbx_seq_one_letter_code
_entity_poly.pdbx_strand_id
1 'polypeptide(L)'
;MPTLRFVLKGQYITRIDSLAPVAKSRNYFYAHFDFQTPEWTGIKTALFTQGKQTKAAVLDDNNECLIPWEFWDTDRECVGSVSVFCEDLRTANEAFVRILKSGYTKSSTSNPPSPDVYEQLIGIVEDTKEIAQGVRDDADAGKFTGPPGPQGEQGIPGIVIPANGMFAFRILGNNLHLIYNSADKPPAAYINEQGHLIFGTKGDST
;
A
#
# COMPACT_ATOMS: atom_id res chain seq x y z
N MET A 1 26.05 -5.09 1.83
CA MET A 1 26.75 -4.27 0.80
C MET A 1 27.31 -3.03 1.47
N PRO A 2 28.36 -2.36 0.95
CA PRO A 2 28.86 -1.14 1.57
C PRO A 2 27.85 -0.01 1.41
N THR A 3 27.40 0.51 2.56
CA THR A 3 26.35 1.52 2.64
C THR A 3 26.90 2.75 3.34
N LEU A 4 26.86 3.89 2.64
CA LEU A 4 27.12 5.20 3.23
C LEU A 4 25.98 5.54 4.18
N ARG A 5 26.30 5.97 5.40
CA ARG A 5 25.29 6.24 6.43
C ARG A 5 25.25 7.72 6.73
N PHE A 6 24.05 8.28 6.61
CA PHE A 6 23.77 9.67 6.89
C PHE A 6 22.71 9.78 7.97
N VAL A 7 22.89 10.72 8.88
CA VAL A 7 21.91 11.09 9.89
C VAL A 7 21.37 12.46 9.54
N LEU A 8 20.04 12.59 9.55
CA LEU A 8 19.34 13.85 9.36
C LEU A 8 18.67 14.28 10.66
N LYS A 9 19.09 15.44 11.16
CA LYS A 9 18.52 16.13 12.32
C LYS A 9 17.94 17.45 11.84
N GLY A 10 16.63 17.48 11.64
CA GLY A 10 16.00 18.61 10.96
C GLY A 10 16.50 18.73 9.52
N GLN A 11 16.93 19.93 9.14
CA GLN A 11 17.55 20.22 7.83
C GLN A 11 19.06 19.95 7.77
N TYR A 12 19.65 19.35 8.83
CA TYR A 12 21.09 19.08 8.87
C TYR A 12 21.39 17.61 8.61
N ILE A 13 22.05 17.34 7.49
CA ILE A 13 22.59 16.02 7.15
C ILE A 13 24.05 15.91 7.60
N THR A 14 24.40 14.76 8.19
CA THR A 14 25.76 14.44 8.61
C THR A 14 26.09 13.01 8.23
N ARG A 15 27.24 12.81 7.59
CA ARG A 15 27.76 11.48 7.31
C ARG A 15 28.41 10.90 8.58
N ILE A 16 28.04 9.67 8.93
CA ILE A 16 28.49 9.01 10.18
C ILE A 16 29.34 7.77 9.94
N ASP A 17 29.43 7.29 8.70
CA ASP A 17 30.32 6.18 8.36
C ASP A 17 31.75 6.65 8.06
N SER A 18 32.69 5.71 8.11
CA SER A 18 34.11 5.92 7.80
C SER A 18 34.55 5.27 6.48
N LEU A 19 33.61 4.95 5.58
CA LEU A 19 33.93 4.30 4.30
C LEU A 19 34.67 5.28 3.39
N ALA A 20 35.61 4.77 2.60
CA ALA A 20 36.30 5.57 1.59
C ALA A 20 35.93 5.02 0.21
N PRO A 21 34.82 5.50 -0.39
CA PRO A 21 34.38 5.00 -1.69
C PRO A 21 35.40 5.33 -2.77
N VAL A 22 35.61 4.39 -3.68
CA VAL A 22 36.55 4.48 -4.79
C VAL A 22 35.80 4.77 -6.08
N ALA A 23 36.31 5.73 -6.87
CA ALA A 23 35.74 6.12 -8.14
C ALA A 23 35.59 4.94 -9.12
N LYS A 24 34.69 5.07 -10.10
CA LYS A 24 34.33 4.06 -11.11
C LYS A 24 33.71 2.77 -10.57
N SER A 25 33.38 2.73 -9.28
CA SER A 25 32.59 1.64 -8.71
C SER A 25 31.16 1.70 -9.26
N ARG A 26 30.66 0.60 -9.82
CA ARG A 26 29.30 0.50 -10.38
C ARG A 26 28.47 -0.46 -9.53
N ASN A 27 27.20 -0.11 -9.28
CA ASN A 27 26.21 -0.94 -8.60
C ASN A 27 26.68 -1.53 -7.25
N TYR A 28 27.49 -0.77 -6.52
CA TYR A 28 28.19 -1.29 -5.34
C TYR A 28 27.88 -0.53 -4.04
N PHE A 29 27.71 0.79 -4.12
CA PHE A 29 27.47 1.64 -2.95
C PHE A 29 26.00 2.04 -2.83
N TYR A 30 25.46 1.82 -1.64
CA TYR A 30 24.15 2.31 -1.23
C TYR A 30 24.30 3.52 -0.31
N ALA A 31 23.25 4.33 -0.20
CA ALA A 31 23.11 5.34 0.84
C ALA A 31 21.93 4.98 1.74
N HIS A 32 22.12 5.07 3.05
CA HIS A 32 21.08 4.95 4.05
C HIS A 32 20.96 6.24 4.82
N PHE A 33 19.72 6.70 5.03
CA PHE A 33 19.39 7.97 5.66
C PHE A 33 18.54 7.73 6.91
N ASP A 34 19.10 8.07 8.08
CA ASP A 34 18.42 8.03 9.38
C ASP A 34 17.76 9.38 9.66
N PHE A 35 16.44 9.47 9.50
CA PHE A 35 15.65 10.67 9.76
C PHE A 35 15.23 10.72 11.23
N GLN A 36 15.88 11.58 12.02
CA GLN A 36 15.65 11.66 13.46
C GLN A 36 14.54 12.64 13.87
N THR A 37 14.00 13.39 12.91
CA THR A 37 12.90 14.32 13.14
C THR A 37 11.67 13.94 12.32
N PRO A 38 10.45 14.09 12.87
CA PRO A 38 9.21 13.62 12.24
C PRO A 38 8.77 14.48 11.05
N GLU A 39 9.47 15.58 10.76
CA GLU A 39 9.19 16.49 9.66
C GLU A 39 9.46 15.88 8.27
N TRP A 40 10.13 14.74 8.19
CA TRP A 40 10.38 14.07 6.91
C TRP A 40 9.20 13.17 6.53
N THR A 41 8.13 13.76 5.98
CA THR A 41 6.94 13.06 5.49
C THR A 41 6.91 12.98 3.97
N GLY A 42 6.28 11.94 3.42
CA GLY A 42 6.16 11.74 1.97
C GLY A 42 7.40 11.14 1.30
N ILE A 43 7.42 11.22 -0.05
CA ILE A 43 8.48 10.68 -0.91
C ILE A 43 9.77 11.49 -0.67
N LYS A 44 10.86 10.78 -0.40
CA LYS A 44 12.17 11.38 -0.12
C LYS A 44 13.10 11.10 -1.28
N THR A 45 13.82 12.12 -1.70
CA THR A 45 14.76 12.03 -2.82
C THR A 45 16.12 12.53 -2.37
N ALA A 46 17.14 11.69 -2.52
CA ALA A 46 18.53 12.07 -2.33
C ALA A 46 19.09 12.69 -3.60
N LEU A 47 19.86 13.76 -3.44
CA LEU A 47 20.61 14.43 -4.48
C LEU A 47 22.10 14.16 -4.28
N PHE A 48 22.74 13.71 -5.34
CA PHE A 48 24.17 13.40 -5.42
C PHE A 48 24.81 14.36 -6.40
N THR A 49 25.55 15.34 -5.88
CA THR A 49 26.16 16.39 -6.69
C THR A 49 27.68 16.22 -6.73
N GLN A 50 28.23 16.21 -7.94
CA GLN A 50 29.66 16.21 -8.19
C GLN A 50 29.99 17.34 -9.17
N GLY A 51 30.64 18.39 -8.69
CA GLY A 51 30.95 19.57 -9.51
C GLY A 51 29.69 20.24 -10.05
N LYS A 52 29.46 20.15 -11.37
CA LYS A 52 28.27 20.71 -12.05
C LYS A 52 27.16 19.69 -12.33
N GLN A 53 27.40 18.41 -12.02
CA GLN A 53 26.46 17.33 -12.29
C GLN A 53 25.72 16.98 -11.00
N THR A 54 24.40 16.94 -11.06
CA THR A 54 23.53 16.51 -9.95
C THR A 54 22.66 15.37 -10.43
N LYS A 55 22.58 14.31 -9.62
CA LYS A 55 21.75 13.13 -9.87
C LYS A 55 20.84 12.88 -8.70
N ALA A 56 19.58 12.55 -8.99
CA ALA A 56 18.59 12.26 -7.97
C ALA A 56 18.38 10.75 -7.86
N ALA A 57 18.14 10.25 -6.65
CA ALA A 57 17.66 8.90 -6.41
C ALA A 57 16.58 8.92 -5.33
N VAL A 58 15.45 8.28 -5.63
CA VAL A 58 14.33 8.12 -4.69
C VAL A 58 14.70 7.08 -3.64
N LEU A 59 14.36 7.34 -2.38
CA LEU A 59 14.57 6.41 -1.28
C LEU A 59 13.46 5.36 -1.26
N ASP A 60 13.82 4.13 -0.90
CA ASP A 60 12.87 3.04 -0.65
C ASP A 60 12.26 3.12 0.77
N ASP A 61 11.42 2.13 1.10
CA ASP A 61 10.73 2.04 2.39
C ASP A 61 11.68 1.90 3.59
N ASN A 62 12.94 1.49 3.36
CA ASN A 62 13.98 1.39 4.38
C ASN A 62 14.83 2.66 4.50
N ASN A 63 14.45 3.74 3.82
CA ASN A 63 15.24 4.96 3.66
C ASN A 63 16.62 4.70 3.02
N GLU A 64 16.68 3.74 2.11
CA GLU A 64 17.88 3.39 1.37
C GLU A 64 17.72 3.73 -0.12
N CYS A 65 18.83 4.01 -0.79
CA CYS A 65 18.85 4.10 -2.24
C CYS A 65 20.19 3.64 -2.82
N LEU A 66 20.15 3.14 -4.05
CA LEU A 66 21.35 2.86 -4.82
C LEU A 66 21.94 4.20 -5.30
N ILE A 67 23.23 4.43 -5.02
CA ILE A 67 23.89 5.65 -5.45
C ILE A 67 24.15 5.57 -6.97
N PRO A 68 23.67 6.55 -7.77
CA PRO A 68 23.87 6.55 -9.22
C PRO A 68 25.35 6.39 -9.59
N TRP A 69 25.64 5.53 -10.56
CA TRP A 69 27.03 5.25 -10.93
C TRP A 69 27.76 6.49 -11.45
N GLU A 70 27.03 7.46 -12.00
CA GLU A 70 27.58 8.74 -12.47
C GLU A 70 28.19 9.56 -11.33
N PHE A 71 27.72 9.40 -10.09
CA PHE A 71 28.32 10.08 -8.93
C PHE A 71 29.76 9.58 -8.66
N TRP A 72 30.07 8.36 -9.10
CA TRP A 72 31.39 7.75 -8.97
C TRP A 72 32.26 7.93 -10.22
N ASP A 73 31.73 8.46 -11.32
CA ASP A 73 32.41 8.51 -12.62
C ASP A 73 33.40 9.68 -12.71
N THR A 74 34.52 9.54 -12.00
CA THR A 74 35.62 10.52 -11.97
C THR A 74 36.97 9.82 -12.15
N ASP A 75 37.88 10.47 -12.87
CA ASP A 75 39.26 10.04 -13.06
C ASP A 75 40.22 10.56 -11.97
N ARG A 76 39.72 11.41 -11.07
CA ARG A 76 40.49 12.09 -10.04
C ARG A 76 39.84 11.91 -8.68
N GLU A 77 40.66 12.09 -7.65
CA GLU A 77 40.13 12.25 -6.31
C GLU A 77 39.31 13.53 -6.24
N CYS A 78 38.08 13.45 -5.76
CA CYS A 78 37.19 14.59 -5.63
C CYS A 78 36.29 14.46 -4.41
N VAL A 79 35.54 15.53 -4.12
CA VAL A 79 34.53 15.57 -3.08
C VAL A 79 33.18 15.76 -3.75
N GLY A 80 32.24 14.84 -3.51
CA GLY A 80 30.84 15.01 -3.88
C GLY A 80 30.03 15.50 -2.68
N SER A 81 28.92 16.19 -2.94
CA SER A 81 27.92 16.53 -1.93
C SER A 81 26.68 15.65 -2.05
N VAL A 82 26.08 15.36 -0.90
CA VAL A 82 24.82 14.62 -0.78
C VAL A 82 23.84 15.48 0.01
N SER A 83 22.66 15.68 -0.54
CA SER A 83 21.54 16.33 0.16
C SER A 83 20.26 15.53 -0.03
N VAL A 84 19.21 15.86 0.72
CA VAL A 84 17.91 15.20 0.64
C VAL A 84 16.82 16.25 0.59
N PHE A 85 15.77 16.01 -0.18
CA PHE A 85 14.55 16.80 -0.14
C PHE A 85 13.30 15.92 -0.15
N CYS A 86 12.17 16.45 0.33
CA CYS A 86 10.85 15.84 0.19
C CYS A 86 9.84 16.78 -0.47
N GLU A 87 8.70 16.22 -0.86
CA GLU A 87 7.63 16.84 -1.67
C GLU A 87 7.18 18.23 -1.16
N ASP A 88 7.11 18.44 0.16
CA ASP A 88 6.81 19.74 0.79
C ASP A 88 7.98 20.76 0.73
N LEU A 89 8.93 20.58 -0.19
CA LEU A 89 10.13 21.42 -0.37
C LEU A 89 11.01 21.54 0.89
N ARG A 90 10.92 20.58 1.82
CA ARG A 90 11.89 20.49 2.92
C ARG A 90 13.21 20.00 2.35
N THR A 91 14.24 20.82 2.48
CA THR A 91 15.58 20.53 1.99
C THR A 91 16.55 20.38 3.15
N ALA A 92 17.49 19.45 3.04
CA ALA A 92 18.64 19.39 3.91
C ALA A 92 19.80 20.21 3.32
N ASN A 93 20.75 20.61 4.17
CA ASN A 93 22.05 21.08 3.72
C ASN A 93 22.85 19.94 3.05
N GLU A 94 24.14 20.16 2.79
CA GLU A 94 24.98 19.20 2.09
C GLU A 94 25.92 18.45 3.05
N ALA A 95 25.99 17.13 2.90
CA ALA A 95 27.03 16.29 3.49
C ALA A 95 28.07 15.94 2.43
N PHE A 96 29.35 16.01 2.80
CA PHE A 96 30.45 15.78 1.88
C PHE A 96 30.94 14.32 1.90
N VAL A 97 31.17 13.78 0.70
CA VAL A 97 31.71 12.44 0.47
C VAL A 97 33.02 12.58 -0.28
N ARG A 98 34.12 12.19 0.37
CA ARG A 98 35.43 12.08 -0.29
C ARG A 98 35.47 10.81 -1.14
N ILE A 99 35.75 10.97 -2.43
CA ILE A 99 35.81 9.90 -3.43
C ILE A 99 37.27 9.70 -3.81
N LEU A 100 37.82 8.52 -3.51
CA LEU A 100 39.20 8.18 -3.81
C LEU A 100 39.37 7.83 -5.29
N LYS A 101 40.48 8.28 -5.88
CA LYS A 101 40.84 7.90 -7.26
C LYS A 101 40.98 6.39 -7.36
N SER A 102 40.38 5.81 -8.40
CA SER A 102 40.59 4.40 -8.73
C SER A 102 41.99 4.16 -9.28
N GLY A 103 42.63 3.06 -8.86
CA GLY A 103 43.83 2.53 -9.50
C GLY A 103 43.59 1.97 -10.90
N TYR A 104 42.35 1.97 -11.39
CA TYR A 104 41.98 1.50 -12.72
C TYR A 104 42.60 2.36 -13.82
N THR A 105 43.76 1.94 -14.32
CA THR A 105 44.30 2.35 -15.62
C THR A 105 43.61 1.53 -16.70
N LYS A 106 42.96 2.22 -17.64
CA LYS A 106 42.32 1.59 -18.80
C LYS A 106 43.41 0.94 -19.65
N SER A 107 43.71 -0.33 -19.43
CA SER A 107 44.39 -1.14 -20.46
C SER A 107 43.47 -1.12 -21.67
N SER A 108 44.02 -0.76 -22.81
CA SER A 108 43.34 -0.52 -24.08
C SER A 108 42.76 -1.81 -24.67
N THR A 109 41.75 -2.40 -24.01
CA THR A 109 40.91 -3.51 -24.48
C THR A 109 39.81 -3.75 -23.45
N SER A 110 38.81 -2.87 -23.42
CA SER A 110 37.52 -3.24 -22.84
C SER A 110 36.47 -2.52 -23.66
N ASN A 111 36.00 -3.21 -24.70
CA ASN A 111 34.79 -2.83 -25.39
C ASN A 111 33.69 -2.66 -24.32
N PRO A 112 32.85 -1.61 -24.42
CA PRO A 112 31.69 -1.50 -23.55
C PRO A 112 30.85 -2.79 -23.66
N PRO A 113 30.21 -3.26 -22.58
CA PRO A 113 29.35 -4.44 -22.67
C PRO A 113 28.32 -4.22 -23.79
N SER A 114 28.18 -5.24 -24.64
CA SER A 114 27.29 -5.27 -25.81
C SER A 114 25.85 -4.86 -25.42
N PRO A 115 25.06 -4.25 -26.32
CA PRO A 115 23.73 -3.66 -26.04
C PRO A 115 22.66 -4.56 -25.38
N ASP A 116 22.96 -5.82 -25.10
CA ASP A 116 22.05 -6.87 -24.64
C ASP A 116 21.34 -6.55 -23.31
N VAL A 117 21.97 -5.82 -22.40
CA VAL A 117 21.35 -5.46 -21.10
C VAL A 117 20.27 -4.40 -21.25
N TYR A 118 20.38 -3.51 -22.24
CA TYR A 118 19.36 -2.48 -22.49
C TYR A 118 18.12 -3.09 -23.16
N GLU A 119 18.34 -4.05 -24.08
CA GLU A 119 17.28 -4.86 -24.70
C GLU A 119 16.50 -5.66 -23.65
N GLN A 120 17.19 -6.26 -22.66
CA GLN A 120 16.54 -6.97 -21.56
C GLN A 120 15.64 -6.05 -20.70
N LEU A 121 16.05 -4.80 -20.47
CA LEU A 121 15.25 -3.82 -19.73
C LEU A 121 14.03 -3.35 -20.53
N ILE A 122 14.16 -3.18 -21.85
CA ILE A 122 13.02 -2.85 -22.72
C ILE A 122 12.03 -4.02 -22.74
N GLY A 123 12.52 -5.26 -22.86
CA GLY A 123 11.67 -6.45 -22.83
C GLY A 123 10.84 -6.58 -21.55
N ILE A 124 11.43 -6.34 -20.37
CA ILE A 124 10.70 -6.39 -19.10
C ILE A 124 9.60 -5.31 -19.02
N VAL A 125 9.86 -4.11 -19.54
CA VAL A 125 8.88 -3.01 -19.56
C VAL A 125 7.74 -3.29 -20.54
N GLU A 126 8.05 -3.83 -21.70
CA GLU A 126 7.06 -4.22 -22.71
C GLU A 126 6.18 -5.39 -22.22
N ASP A 127 6.79 -6.44 -21.66
CA ASP A 127 6.09 -7.58 -21.04
C ASP A 127 5.14 -7.10 -19.93
N THR A 128 5.60 -6.17 -19.07
CA THR A 128 4.77 -5.63 -17.98
C THR A 128 3.58 -4.82 -18.52
N LYS A 129 3.77 -4.08 -19.61
CA LYS A 129 2.70 -3.32 -20.27
C LYS A 129 1.68 -4.26 -20.93
N GLU A 130 2.15 -5.33 -21.57
CA GLU A 130 1.28 -6.31 -22.24
C GLU A 130 0.41 -7.08 -21.23
N ILE A 131 1.00 -7.52 -20.12
CA ILE A 131 0.26 -8.18 -19.03
C ILE A 131 -0.80 -7.23 -18.43
N ALA A 132 -0.43 -5.97 -18.17
CA ALA A 132 -1.35 -4.99 -17.60
C ALA A 132 -2.52 -4.66 -18.55
N GLN A 133 -2.27 -4.64 -19.87
CA GLN A 133 -3.32 -4.45 -20.85
C GLN A 133 -4.21 -5.70 -20.97
N GLY A 134 -3.63 -6.89 -20.98
CA GLY A 134 -4.37 -8.16 -21.02
C GLY A 134 -5.32 -8.34 -19.84
N VAL A 135 -4.93 -7.94 -18.62
CA VAL A 135 -5.83 -8.00 -17.45
C VAL A 135 -7.00 -7.03 -17.58
N ARG A 136 -6.80 -5.85 -18.18
CA ARG A 136 -7.89 -4.90 -18.47
C ARG A 136 -8.83 -5.45 -19.53
N ASP A 137 -8.27 -5.97 -20.62
CA ASP A 137 -9.05 -6.53 -21.72
C ASP A 137 -9.85 -7.77 -21.27
N ASP A 138 -9.29 -8.62 -20.42
CA ASP A 138 -9.99 -9.77 -19.83
C ASP A 138 -11.09 -9.36 -18.86
N ALA A 139 -10.91 -8.26 -18.14
CA ALA A 139 -11.95 -7.68 -17.28
C ALA A 139 -13.10 -7.08 -18.10
N ASP A 140 -12.78 -6.30 -19.15
CA ASP A 140 -13.76 -5.72 -20.07
C ASP A 140 -14.50 -6.80 -20.87
N ALA A 141 -13.84 -7.92 -21.17
CA ALA A 141 -14.44 -9.11 -21.77
C ALA A 141 -15.26 -9.96 -20.79
N GLY A 142 -15.39 -9.56 -19.52
CA GLY A 142 -16.21 -10.25 -18.53
C GLY A 142 -15.65 -11.61 -18.07
N LYS A 143 -14.36 -11.90 -18.29
CA LYS A 143 -13.76 -13.18 -17.86
C LYS A 143 -13.68 -13.33 -16.34
N PHE A 144 -13.75 -12.23 -15.60
CA PHE A 144 -13.80 -12.24 -14.12
C PHE A 144 -15.22 -12.23 -13.55
N THR A 145 -16.26 -12.13 -14.38
CA THR A 145 -17.64 -12.32 -13.92
C THR A 145 -18.01 -13.79 -13.99
N GLY A 146 -17.94 -14.45 -12.83
CA GLY A 146 -18.46 -15.82 -12.68
C GLY A 146 -19.99 -15.85 -12.79
N PRO A 147 -20.57 -17.03 -13.09
CA PRO A 147 -22.02 -17.20 -13.05
C PRO A 147 -22.53 -16.92 -11.62
N PRO A 148 -23.79 -16.48 -11.46
CA PRO A 148 -24.42 -16.40 -10.16
C PRO A 148 -24.24 -17.72 -9.40
N GLY A 149 -23.87 -17.63 -8.12
CA GLY A 149 -23.73 -18.83 -7.28
C GLY A 149 -25.02 -19.66 -7.28
N PRO A 150 -24.93 -20.95 -6.96
CA PRO A 150 -26.12 -21.79 -6.86
C PRO A 150 -27.11 -21.15 -5.89
N GLN A 151 -28.41 -21.26 -6.21
CA GLN A 151 -29.46 -20.83 -5.31
C GLN A 151 -29.25 -21.52 -3.95
N GLY A 152 -29.26 -20.73 -2.87
CA GLY A 152 -29.13 -21.26 -1.52
C GLY A 152 -30.18 -22.33 -1.24
N GLU A 153 -29.86 -23.25 -0.33
CA GLU A 153 -30.80 -24.29 0.08
C GLU A 153 -32.13 -23.67 0.47
N GLN A 154 -33.22 -24.28 0.00
CA GLN A 154 -34.56 -23.83 0.36
C GLN A 154 -34.69 -23.84 1.88
N GLY A 155 -35.05 -22.70 2.46
CA GLY A 155 -35.32 -22.61 3.89
C GLY A 155 -36.34 -23.66 4.31
N ILE A 156 -36.12 -24.24 5.49
CA ILE A 156 -37.02 -25.24 6.08
C ILE A 156 -38.45 -24.69 6.00
N PRO A 157 -39.44 -25.44 5.47
CA PRO A 157 -40.82 -24.99 5.43
C PRO A 157 -41.24 -24.53 6.82
N GLY A 158 -41.77 -23.30 6.90
CA GLY A 158 -42.29 -22.80 8.16
C GLY A 158 -43.33 -23.78 8.72
N ILE A 159 -43.24 -24.09 10.00
CA ILE A 159 -44.28 -24.86 10.69
C ILE A 159 -45.58 -24.05 10.55
N VAL A 160 -46.53 -24.58 9.78
CA VAL A 160 -47.89 -24.06 9.77
C VAL A 160 -48.56 -24.62 11.00
N ILE A 161 -48.61 -23.83 12.07
CA ILE A 161 -49.49 -24.12 13.21
C ILE A 161 -50.89 -23.69 12.76
N PRO A 162 -51.86 -24.60 12.58
CA PRO A 162 -53.22 -24.22 12.21
C PRO A 162 -53.85 -23.40 13.35
N ALA A 163 -53.91 -22.09 13.19
CA ALA A 163 -54.69 -21.22 14.06
C ALA A 163 -56.16 -21.30 13.62
N ASN A 164 -56.97 -22.02 14.39
CA ASN A 164 -58.43 -21.90 14.29
C ASN A 164 -58.84 -20.52 14.83
N GLY A 165 -58.96 -19.54 13.94
CA GLY A 165 -59.50 -18.21 14.25
C GLY A 165 -58.78 -17.10 13.49
N MET A 166 -59.47 -16.45 12.56
CA MET A 166 -58.93 -15.33 11.78
C MET A 166 -58.88 -14.08 12.67
N PHE A 167 -57.68 -13.65 13.07
CA PHE A 167 -57.43 -12.37 13.73
C PHE A 167 -56.45 -11.54 12.91
N ALA A 168 -56.57 -10.20 13.00
CA ALA A 168 -55.74 -9.26 12.27
C ALA A 168 -55.18 -8.18 13.22
N PHE A 169 -53.98 -7.68 12.92
CA PHE A 169 -53.41 -6.55 13.63
C PHE A 169 -53.59 -5.26 12.84
N ARG A 170 -53.96 -4.17 13.51
CA ARG A 170 -54.06 -2.85 12.90
C ARG A 170 -53.51 -1.79 13.84
N ILE A 171 -52.71 -0.87 13.31
CA ILE A 171 -52.27 0.31 14.05
C ILE A 171 -53.35 1.39 13.90
N LEU A 172 -53.86 1.91 15.03
CA LEU A 172 -54.80 3.03 15.06
C LEU A 172 -54.21 4.11 15.97
N GLY A 173 -53.86 5.26 15.40
CA GLY A 173 -53.06 6.27 16.10
C GLY A 173 -51.70 5.71 16.50
N ASN A 174 -51.35 5.83 17.79
CA ASN A 174 -50.10 5.31 18.34
C ASN A 174 -50.22 3.90 18.97
N ASN A 175 -51.38 3.24 18.85
CA ASN A 175 -51.64 1.96 19.50
C ASN A 175 -51.79 0.81 18.49
N LEU A 176 -51.27 -0.37 18.84
CA LEU A 176 -51.52 -1.62 18.12
C LEU A 176 -52.81 -2.26 18.61
N HIS A 177 -53.76 -2.49 17.70
CA HIS A 177 -55.04 -3.13 17.98
C HIS A 177 -55.09 -4.54 17.38
N LEU A 178 -55.65 -5.47 18.16
CA LEU A 178 -56.00 -6.81 17.71
C LEU A 178 -57.48 -6.84 17.31
N ILE A 179 -57.75 -7.20 16.06
CA ILE A 179 -59.09 -7.33 15.49
C ILE A 179 -59.44 -8.82 15.46
N TYR A 180 -60.56 -9.18 16.06
CA TYR A 180 -61.07 -10.55 16.15
C TYR A 180 -62.60 -10.55 15.94
N ASN A 181 -63.16 -11.71 15.59
CA ASN A 181 -64.50 -11.80 15.01
C ASN A 181 -65.67 -11.66 16.03
N SER A 182 -65.41 -11.69 17.34
CA SER A 182 -66.46 -11.64 18.38
C SER A 182 -66.01 -10.83 19.57
N ALA A 183 -66.69 -9.74 19.93
CA ALA A 183 -66.31 -8.85 21.03
C ALA A 183 -66.45 -9.45 22.43
N ASP A 184 -67.24 -10.52 22.59
CA ASP A 184 -67.59 -11.08 23.90
C ASP A 184 -66.50 -12.00 24.47
N LYS A 185 -65.61 -12.51 23.61
CA LYS A 185 -64.54 -13.45 23.98
C LYS A 185 -63.24 -13.04 23.30
N PRO A 186 -62.53 -12.02 23.84
CA PRO A 186 -61.21 -11.69 23.34
C PRO A 186 -60.28 -12.91 23.44
N PRO A 187 -59.41 -13.13 22.44
CA PRO A 187 -58.38 -14.15 22.55
C PRO A 187 -57.45 -13.81 23.73
N ALA A 188 -57.11 -14.82 24.53
CA ALA A 188 -56.14 -14.66 25.60
C ALA A 188 -54.79 -14.28 24.99
N ALA A 189 -54.18 -13.19 25.47
CA ALA A 189 -52.86 -12.76 25.06
C ALA A 189 -52.15 -12.00 26.18
N TYR A 190 -50.83 -12.06 26.19
CA TYR A 190 -49.98 -11.33 27.14
C TYR A 190 -48.67 -10.89 26.48
N ILE A 191 -48.00 -9.89 27.06
CA ILE A 191 -46.66 -9.49 26.65
C ILE A 191 -45.65 -10.16 27.60
N ASN A 192 -44.68 -10.88 27.05
CA ASN A 192 -43.63 -11.51 27.85
C ASN A 192 -42.54 -10.49 28.29
N GLU A 193 -41.58 -10.93 29.09
CA GLU A 193 -40.52 -10.06 29.63
C GLU A 193 -39.60 -9.47 28.54
N GLN A 194 -39.56 -10.10 27.36
CA GLN A 194 -38.83 -9.63 26.18
C GLN A 194 -39.63 -8.66 25.31
N GLY A 195 -40.88 -8.34 25.69
CA GLY A 195 -41.73 -7.42 24.93
C GLY A 195 -42.48 -8.06 23.75
N HIS A 196 -42.49 -9.39 23.63
CA HIS A 196 -43.23 -10.09 22.58
C HIS A 196 -44.69 -10.31 23.00
N LEU A 197 -45.62 -10.07 22.07
CA LEU A 197 -47.03 -10.43 22.23
C LEU A 197 -47.22 -11.92 21.97
N ILE A 198 -47.72 -12.65 22.96
CA ILE A 198 -47.97 -14.09 22.93
C ILE A 198 -49.47 -14.35 23.04
N PHE A 199 -50.00 -15.24 22.20
CA PHE A 199 -51.38 -15.74 22.29
C PHE A 199 -51.45 -16.96 23.20
N GLY A 200 -52.36 -16.95 24.16
CA GLY A 200 -52.51 -17.98 25.20
C GLY A 200 -52.59 -17.40 26.60
N THR A 201 -52.75 -18.26 27.60
CA THR A 201 -52.68 -17.85 29.01
C THR A 201 -51.24 -17.96 29.51
N LYS A 202 -50.83 -17.06 30.40
CA LYS A 202 -49.47 -17.05 30.97
C LYS A 202 -49.29 -18.30 31.85
N GLY A 203 -48.70 -19.35 31.28
CA GLY A 203 -48.47 -20.62 31.97
C GLY A 203 -48.68 -21.87 31.11
N ASP A 204 -49.34 -21.78 29.96
CA ASP A 204 -49.48 -22.90 29.03
C ASP A 204 -48.28 -22.94 28.09
N SER A 205 -47.21 -23.62 28.54
CA SER A 205 -46.09 -23.97 27.67
C SER A 205 -46.47 -25.17 26.81
N THR A 206 -46.50 -24.98 25.49
CA THR A 206 -46.15 -26.02 24.51
C THR A 206 -45.16 -25.43 23.54
#